data_AF-A0AAU2VVP6-F1
#
_entry.id   AF-A0AAU2VVP6-F1
#
_cell.length_a   1.000
_cell.length_b   1.000
_cell.length_c   1.000
_cell.angle_alpha   90.00
_cell.angle_beta   90.00
_cell.angle_gamma   90.00
#
_symmetry.space_group_name_H-M   'P 1'
#
loop_
_entity.id
_entity.type
_entity.pdbx_description
1 polymer ?
#
loop_
_entity_poly.entity_id
_entity_poly.type
_entity_poly.pdbx_seq_one_letter_code
_entity_poly.pdbx_strand_id
1 'polypeptide(L)'
;MTSLLETPVPAAADALTLRRGAARVLLANWTGGSTVPSRGLYPHQWSWDSAFIAIGLRHLSARRAQRELETLLGAQWSDGRVPHIVFSPAVSLDAYFPSPDFWRSSRAGAAAGAPAGTETSGIVQPPVHALAAWLVHCADPETSRRRGFLPRVYGRLAAWHDYLTGPRDLGGGGLAAMVHPWEPGMDNSPCWDGPLERVEPAAPGSYRRADLDHGQPAERPTDLDYGRYVRLAADYRDSGYADAGGGHAFVVEDPCVNALLIASEHALARIAAETGGDPAPHEERAARLTGALVERLWSPAEGMFLSRDLVGGHLIAERSVAGIIPLIVPGLPPEIVEALVATASGDAFRLGRIPMAPSYDVTGHAFDPSRYWRGPAWFNTNWLLERGLRQYGRTATADSLRTSMLAAAQAGDFAEYMDPFSEQPRGARDFGWTAALTLDLLAAGRPEEDPARTDGPSDGVQA
;
A
#
# COMPACT_ATOMS: atom_id res chain seq x y z
N MET A 1 18.45 -18.53 -21.75
CA MET A 1 16.98 -18.66 -21.63
C MET A 1 16.58 -19.89 -20.81
N THR A 2 17.36 -20.26 -19.78
CA THR A 2 17.13 -21.49 -18.98
C THR A 2 17.11 -21.24 -17.47
N SER A 3 17.24 -19.98 -17.02
CA SER A 3 17.25 -19.60 -15.60
C SER A 3 15.85 -19.32 -15.01
N LEU A 4 14.78 -19.48 -15.81
CA LEU A 4 13.38 -19.38 -15.34
C LEU A 4 12.92 -20.61 -14.51
N LEU A 5 13.75 -21.66 -14.42
CA LEU A 5 13.41 -22.93 -13.76
C LEU A 5 14.09 -23.14 -12.40
N GLU A 6 15.01 -22.27 -11.99
CA GLU A 6 15.76 -22.42 -10.74
C GLU A 6 15.12 -21.68 -9.55
N THR A 7 14.04 -20.93 -9.77
CA THR A 7 13.23 -20.42 -8.67
C THR A 7 12.38 -21.56 -8.10
N PRO A 8 12.42 -21.84 -6.78
CA PRO A 8 11.77 -23.02 -6.23
C PRO A 8 10.28 -23.09 -6.61
N VAL A 9 9.88 -24.13 -7.35
CA VAL A 9 8.51 -24.34 -7.84
C VAL A 9 7.66 -24.99 -6.75
N PRO A 10 6.41 -24.56 -6.48
CA PRO A 10 5.53 -25.22 -5.51
C PRO A 10 5.34 -26.71 -5.83
N ALA A 11 5.43 -27.58 -4.83
CA ALA A 11 5.36 -29.04 -5.04
C ALA A 11 3.92 -29.58 -5.17
N ALA A 12 2.92 -28.89 -4.62
CA ALA A 12 1.51 -29.26 -4.74
C ALA A 12 0.90 -28.76 -6.07
N ALA A 13 0.11 -29.61 -6.74
CA ALA A 13 -0.48 -29.31 -8.04
C ALA A 13 -1.39 -28.06 -8.04
N ASP A 14 -2.17 -27.86 -6.97
CA ASP A 14 -3.05 -26.69 -6.84
C ASP A 14 -2.25 -25.40 -6.67
N ALA A 15 -1.18 -25.44 -5.86
CA ALA A 15 -0.26 -24.30 -5.70
C ALA A 15 0.46 -23.96 -7.02
N LEU A 16 0.76 -24.96 -7.86
CA LEU A 16 1.34 -24.74 -9.18
C LEU A 16 0.34 -24.09 -10.15
N THR A 17 -0.92 -24.51 -10.13
CA THR A 17 -2.01 -23.91 -10.92
C THR A 17 -2.23 -22.45 -10.51
N LEU A 18 -2.33 -22.18 -9.22
CA LEU A 18 -2.49 -20.82 -8.69
C LEU A 18 -1.31 -19.91 -9.04
N ARG A 19 -0.07 -20.40 -8.89
CA ARG A 19 1.15 -19.68 -9.31
C ARG A 19 1.14 -19.33 -10.79
N ARG A 20 0.72 -20.27 -11.67
CA ARG A 20 0.61 -20.02 -13.11
C ARG A 20 -0.46 -18.98 -13.43
N GLY A 21 -1.60 -19.03 -12.74
CA GLY A 21 -2.67 -18.03 -12.84
C GLY A 21 -2.15 -16.63 -12.50
N ALA A 22 -1.49 -16.48 -11.34
CA ALA A 22 -0.95 -15.21 -10.91
C ALA A 22 0.14 -14.67 -11.87
N ALA A 23 1.04 -15.55 -12.34
CA ALA A 23 2.06 -15.16 -13.32
C ALA A 23 1.44 -14.70 -14.66
N ARG A 24 0.35 -15.33 -15.10
CA ARG A 24 -0.40 -14.93 -16.31
C ARG A 24 -1.00 -13.54 -16.14
N VAL A 25 -1.59 -13.22 -14.99
CA VAL A 25 -2.13 -11.89 -14.69
C VAL A 25 -1.02 -10.83 -14.79
N LEU A 26 0.11 -11.02 -14.09
CA LEU A 26 1.21 -10.05 -14.10
C LEU A 26 1.91 -9.92 -15.47
N LEU A 27 1.86 -10.97 -16.30
CA LEU A 27 2.34 -10.90 -17.68
C LEU A 27 1.35 -10.13 -18.55
N ALA A 28 0.05 -10.40 -18.42
CA ALA A 28 -1.00 -9.69 -19.16
C ALA A 28 -0.99 -8.20 -18.82
N ASN A 29 -0.80 -7.83 -17.56
CA ASN A 29 -0.81 -6.43 -17.13
C ASN A 29 0.51 -5.68 -17.36
N TRP A 30 1.54 -6.33 -17.93
CA TRP A 30 2.82 -5.70 -18.22
C TRP A 30 2.74 -4.72 -19.41
N THR A 31 3.26 -3.51 -19.24
CA THR A 31 3.26 -2.45 -20.27
C THR A 31 4.61 -2.28 -20.99
N GLY A 32 5.64 -3.03 -20.57
CA GLY A 32 7.01 -2.91 -21.08
C GLY A 32 7.98 -2.22 -20.11
N GLY A 33 7.47 -1.34 -19.25
CA GLY A 33 8.23 -0.63 -18.22
C GLY A 33 7.69 -0.80 -16.79
N SER A 34 6.37 -0.98 -16.66
CA SER A 34 5.65 -1.16 -15.40
C SER A 34 4.45 -2.08 -15.60
N THR A 35 3.73 -2.38 -14.53
CA THR A 35 2.56 -3.25 -14.54
C THR A 35 1.34 -2.46 -14.08
N VAL A 36 0.28 -2.48 -14.88
CA VAL A 36 -0.97 -1.83 -14.48
C VAL A 36 -1.72 -2.66 -13.43
N PRO A 37 -2.47 -2.05 -12.50
CA PRO A 37 -3.30 -2.83 -11.57
C PRO A 37 -4.39 -3.62 -12.31
N SER A 38 -5.03 -3.03 -13.31
CA SER A 38 -6.00 -3.70 -14.18
C SER A 38 -6.09 -2.99 -15.53
N ARG A 39 -6.01 -3.72 -16.64
CA ARG A 39 -6.06 -3.11 -17.98
C ARG A 39 -7.34 -2.33 -18.28
N GLY A 40 -8.46 -2.71 -17.67
CA GLY A 40 -9.74 -2.04 -17.86
C GLY A 40 -9.86 -0.82 -16.97
N LEU A 41 -9.95 -1.06 -15.65
CA LEU A 41 -10.31 -0.01 -14.69
C LEU A 41 -9.15 0.92 -14.33
N TYR A 42 -7.91 0.43 -14.36
CA TYR A 42 -6.73 1.16 -13.90
C TYR A 42 -5.59 1.02 -14.94
N PRO A 43 -5.65 1.70 -16.09
CA PRO A 43 -4.77 1.45 -17.25
C PRO A 43 -3.39 2.14 -17.19
N HIS A 44 -3.02 2.73 -16.06
CA HIS A 44 -1.74 3.40 -15.79
C HIS A 44 -0.91 2.68 -14.69
N GLN A 45 0.22 3.26 -14.31
CA GLN A 45 1.01 2.75 -13.18
C GLN A 45 0.61 3.47 -11.89
N TRP A 46 0.19 2.72 -10.87
CA TRP A 46 -0.10 3.25 -9.53
C TRP A 46 1.05 3.00 -8.56
N SER A 47 1.25 3.93 -7.63
CA SER A 47 2.43 4.00 -6.78
C SER A 47 2.55 2.83 -5.81
N TRP A 48 1.57 2.64 -4.92
CA TRP A 48 1.66 1.54 -3.95
C TRP A 48 1.41 0.18 -4.62
N ASP A 49 0.67 0.15 -5.73
CA ASP A 49 0.40 -1.05 -6.52
C ASP A 49 1.71 -1.57 -7.11
N SER A 50 2.52 -0.67 -7.67
CA SER A 50 3.86 -0.99 -8.19
C SER A 50 4.75 -1.60 -7.11
N ALA A 51 4.64 -1.16 -5.86
CA ALA A 51 5.40 -1.73 -4.76
C ALA A 51 4.93 -3.15 -4.40
N PHE A 52 3.62 -3.39 -4.27
CA PHE A 52 3.09 -4.75 -4.06
C PHE A 52 3.33 -5.67 -5.26
N ILE A 53 3.25 -5.14 -6.48
CA ILE A 53 3.57 -5.87 -7.71
C ILE A 53 5.05 -6.24 -7.74
N ALA A 54 5.96 -5.32 -7.38
CA ALA A 54 7.39 -5.62 -7.26
C ALA A 54 7.65 -6.72 -6.22
N ILE A 55 6.95 -6.68 -5.08
CA ILE A 55 7.00 -7.72 -4.03
C ILE A 55 6.65 -9.09 -4.60
N GLY A 56 5.62 -9.22 -5.43
CA GLY A 56 5.28 -10.49 -6.08
C GLY A 56 6.22 -10.87 -7.24
N LEU A 57 6.58 -9.89 -8.08
CA LEU A 57 7.46 -10.08 -9.24
C LEU A 57 8.84 -10.60 -8.85
N ARG A 58 9.33 -10.33 -7.63
CA ARG A 58 10.62 -10.84 -7.17
C ARG A 58 10.71 -12.37 -7.23
N HIS A 59 9.58 -13.06 -7.12
CA HIS A 59 9.47 -14.52 -7.20
C HIS A 59 9.38 -15.07 -8.62
N LEU A 60 9.31 -14.20 -9.64
CA LEU A 60 9.29 -14.57 -11.06
C LEU A 60 10.49 -14.01 -11.83
N SER A 61 10.85 -12.78 -11.53
CA SER A 61 11.97 -12.06 -12.13
C SER A 61 12.35 -10.86 -11.25
N ALA A 62 13.38 -11.02 -10.41
CA ALA A 62 13.94 -9.92 -9.63
C ALA A 62 14.31 -8.71 -10.50
N ARG A 63 14.77 -8.94 -11.74
CA ARG A 63 15.03 -7.86 -12.70
C ARG A 63 13.78 -7.05 -13.06
N ARG A 64 12.62 -7.70 -13.29
CA ARG A 64 11.36 -7.00 -13.54
C ARG A 64 10.87 -6.27 -12.31
N ALA A 65 10.99 -6.87 -11.12
CA ALA A 65 10.63 -6.22 -9.87
C ALA A 65 11.46 -4.94 -9.62
N GLN A 66 12.77 -5.00 -9.87
CA GLN A 66 13.64 -3.81 -9.82
C GLN A 66 13.19 -2.75 -10.82
N ARG A 67 12.87 -3.15 -12.06
CA ARG A 67 12.38 -2.22 -13.10
C ARG A 67 11.06 -1.55 -12.72
N GLU A 68 10.13 -2.27 -12.13
CA GLU A 68 8.83 -1.73 -11.67
C GLU A 68 9.04 -0.51 -10.75
N LEU A 69 9.91 -0.66 -9.74
CA LEU A 69 10.27 0.41 -8.80
C LEU A 69 11.12 1.51 -9.46
N GLU A 70 12.10 1.15 -10.30
CA GLU A 70 12.93 2.12 -11.04
C GLU A 70 12.07 3.01 -11.96
N THR A 71 11.05 2.46 -12.62
CA THR A 71 10.14 3.23 -13.48
C THR A 71 9.29 4.20 -12.67
N LEU A 72 8.71 3.76 -11.54
CA LEU A 72 7.93 4.64 -10.65
C LEU A 72 8.79 5.79 -10.11
N LEU A 73 9.97 5.47 -9.56
CA LEU A 73 10.89 6.46 -9.00
C LEU A 73 11.50 7.37 -10.08
N GLY A 74 11.46 6.96 -11.36
CA GLY A 74 11.80 7.80 -12.50
C GLY A 74 10.79 8.94 -12.74
N ALA A 75 9.57 8.83 -12.23
CA ALA A 75 8.53 9.86 -12.28
C ALA A 75 8.43 10.68 -10.98
N GLN A 76 9.34 10.47 -10.03
CA GLN A 76 9.44 11.26 -8.81
C GLN A 76 9.70 12.73 -9.13
N TRP A 77 9.02 13.64 -8.44
CA TRP A 77 9.24 15.07 -8.58
C TRP A 77 10.52 15.50 -7.87
N SER A 78 11.08 16.65 -8.23
CA SER A 78 12.36 17.11 -7.67
C SER A 78 12.29 17.52 -6.19
N ASP A 79 11.09 17.71 -5.63
CA ASP A 79 10.87 17.95 -4.20
C ASP A 79 10.82 16.65 -3.37
N GLY A 80 10.96 15.50 -4.02
CA GLY A 80 10.96 14.19 -3.40
C GLY A 80 9.63 13.44 -3.48
N ARG A 81 8.50 14.08 -3.82
CA ARG A 81 7.21 13.36 -3.83
C ARG A 81 7.16 12.28 -4.91
N VAL A 82 6.62 11.12 -4.55
CA VAL A 82 6.31 10.04 -5.49
C VAL A 82 4.82 10.10 -5.81
N PRO A 83 4.43 10.44 -7.05
CA PRO A 83 3.03 10.62 -7.41
C PRO A 83 2.26 9.29 -7.36
N HIS A 84 0.97 9.32 -7.02
CA HIS A 84 0.16 8.11 -6.95
C HIS A 84 -0.11 7.48 -8.32
N ILE A 85 -0.11 8.26 -9.41
CA ILE A 85 -0.26 7.76 -10.79
C ILE A 85 0.87 8.30 -11.66
N VAL A 86 1.48 7.40 -12.44
CA VAL A 86 2.32 7.73 -13.60
C VAL A 86 1.55 7.36 -14.87
N PHE A 87 1.18 8.37 -15.65
CA PHE A 87 0.31 8.19 -16.81
C PHE A 87 1.07 7.61 -18.01
N SER A 88 0.49 6.59 -18.62
CA SER A 88 1.02 6.01 -19.86
C SER A 88 0.56 6.85 -21.06
N PRO A 89 1.49 7.37 -21.90
CA PRO A 89 1.11 8.12 -23.10
C PRO A 89 0.44 7.25 -24.18
N ALA A 90 0.48 5.92 -24.04
CA ALA A 90 -0.19 5.00 -24.94
C ALA A 90 -1.69 4.81 -24.63
N VAL A 91 -2.18 5.39 -23.53
CA VAL A 91 -3.57 5.26 -23.08
C VAL A 91 -4.32 6.55 -23.41
N SER A 92 -5.54 6.41 -23.95
CA SER A 92 -6.40 7.56 -24.28
C SER A 92 -6.78 8.34 -23.02
N LEU A 93 -6.94 9.65 -23.14
CA LEU A 93 -7.37 10.52 -22.03
C LEU A 93 -8.75 10.13 -21.48
N ASP A 94 -9.63 9.57 -22.31
CA ASP A 94 -10.98 9.15 -21.90
C ASP A 94 -11.01 7.82 -21.15
N ALA A 95 -9.89 7.08 -21.10
CA ALA A 95 -9.85 5.73 -20.52
C ALA A 95 -9.78 5.73 -18.98
N TYR A 96 -9.39 6.84 -18.36
CA TYR A 96 -9.35 7.00 -16.92
C TYR A 96 -9.54 8.47 -16.54
N PHE A 97 -10.36 8.72 -15.51
CA PHE A 97 -10.57 10.05 -14.97
C PHE A 97 -10.35 10.05 -13.45
N PRO A 98 -9.60 11.02 -12.88
CA PRO A 98 -9.04 12.20 -13.55
C PRO A 98 -7.80 11.93 -14.39
N SER A 99 -7.84 12.40 -15.63
CA SER A 99 -6.87 12.17 -16.71
C SER A 99 -5.67 13.15 -16.66
N PRO A 100 -4.59 12.91 -17.43
CA PRO A 100 -3.44 13.81 -17.51
C PRO A 100 -3.78 15.29 -17.77
N ASP A 101 -4.78 15.58 -18.60
CA ASP A 101 -5.22 16.94 -18.94
C ASP A 101 -6.08 17.60 -17.85
N PHE A 102 -6.62 16.80 -16.92
CA PHE A 102 -7.15 17.31 -15.66
C PHE A 102 -6.01 17.70 -14.71
N TRP A 103 -5.04 16.81 -14.49
CA TRP A 103 -3.95 17.07 -13.55
C TRP A 103 -3.02 18.18 -14.08
N ARG A 104 -2.57 18.11 -15.34
CA ARG A 104 -1.65 19.08 -15.96
C ARG A 104 -0.34 19.19 -15.18
N SER A 105 0.14 18.07 -14.64
CA SER A 105 1.26 18.04 -13.68
C SER A 105 2.51 18.73 -14.22
N SER A 106 2.91 18.45 -15.47
CA SER A 106 4.11 19.03 -16.08
C SER A 106 4.06 20.55 -16.20
N ARG A 107 2.86 21.16 -16.23
CA ARG A 107 2.65 22.60 -16.33
C ARG A 107 2.33 23.23 -14.98
N ALA A 108 1.29 22.74 -14.30
CA ALA A 108 0.81 23.29 -13.04
C ALA A 108 1.78 22.98 -11.88
N GLY A 109 2.46 21.84 -11.93
CA GLY A 109 3.44 21.41 -10.93
C GLY A 109 4.90 21.72 -11.29
N ALA A 110 5.16 22.44 -12.38
CA ALA A 110 6.52 22.77 -12.80
C ALA A 110 7.32 23.47 -11.68
N ALA A 111 6.67 24.40 -10.96
CA ALA A 111 7.29 25.12 -9.84
C ALA A 111 7.51 24.23 -8.60
N ALA A 112 6.70 23.19 -8.44
CA ALA A 112 6.80 22.20 -7.36
C ALA A 112 7.73 21.02 -7.74
N GLY A 113 8.32 21.03 -8.94
CA GLY A 113 9.30 20.02 -9.35
C GLY A 113 8.75 18.85 -10.16
N ALA A 114 7.54 18.95 -10.72
CA ALA A 114 6.99 17.90 -11.57
C ALA A 114 7.88 17.61 -12.79
N PRO A 115 8.04 16.32 -13.20
CA PRO A 115 8.84 15.97 -14.37
C PRO A 115 8.23 16.53 -15.66
N ALA A 116 9.02 17.24 -16.46
CA ALA A 116 8.53 17.87 -17.68
C ALA A 116 8.14 16.89 -18.80
N GLY A 117 8.74 15.69 -18.83
CA GLY A 117 8.56 14.70 -19.89
C GLY A 117 7.56 13.57 -19.57
N THR A 118 6.99 13.56 -18.37
CA THR A 118 6.10 12.50 -17.90
C THR A 118 4.93 13.13 -17.19
N GLU A 119 3.71 12.86 -17.66
CA GLU A 119 2.52 13.29 -16.92
C GLU A 119 2.28 12.34 -15.73
N THR A 120 2.03 12.93 -14.58
CA THR A 120 1.69 12.24 -13.34
C THR A 120 0.44 12.86 -12.74
N SER A 121 -0.13 12.21 -11.74
CA SER A 121 -0.99 12.94 -10.81
C SER A 121 -0.18 13.96 -9.98
N GLY A 122 -0.85 14.81 -9.20
CA GLY A 122 -0.18 15.69 -8.23
C GLY A 122 -0.14 15.21 -6.78
N ILE A 123 -0.97 14.22 -6.43
CA ILE A 123 -1.07 13.66 -5.06
C ILE A 123 -0.24 12.39 -4.91
N VAL A 124 -0.06 11.93 -3.66
CA VAL A 124 0.81 10.79 -3.31
C VAL A 124 0.03 9.54 -2.88
N GLN A 125 0.72 8.46 -2.51
CA GLN A 125 0.14 7.20 -2.00
C GLN A 125 1.02 6.60 -0.90
N PRO A 126 0.57 5.57 -0.15
CA PRO A 126 1.29 5.10 1.03
C PRO A 126 2.72 4.60 0.72
N PRO A 127 3.72 4.93 1.55
CA PRO A 127 5.14 4.74 1.24
C PRO A 127 5.65 3.33 1.52
N VAL A 128 5.15 2.31 0.80
CA VAL A 128 5.62 0.91 0.93
C VAL A 128 6.89 0.61 0.09
N HIS A 129 7.41 1.61 -0.61
CA HIS A 129 8.43 1.46 -1.67
C HIS A 129 9.78 0.97 -1.15
N ALA A 130 10.27 1.48 -0.02
CA ALA A 130 11.56 1.06 0.53
C ALA A 130 11.50 -0.37 1.06
N LEU A 131 10.40 -0.75 1.71
CA LEU A 131 10.13 -2.14 2.08
C LEU A 131 10.14 -3.05 0.84
N ALA A 132 9.44 -2.67 -0.23
CA ALA A 132 9.45 -3.42 -1.48
C ALA A 132 10.86 -3.53 -2.09
N ALA A 133 11.63 -2.44 -2.12
CA ALA A 133 13.00 -2.43 -2.65
C ALA A 133 13.92 -3.36 -1.84
N TRP A 134 13.83 -3.34 -0.52
CA TRP A 134 14.58 -4.24 0.36
C TRP A 134 14.22 -5.70 0.08
N LEU A 135 12.94 -6.05 0.05
CA LEU A 135 12.49 -7.41 -0.22
C LEU A 135 12.89 -7.90 -1.62
N VAL A 136 12.84 -7.04 -2.64
CA VAL A 136 13.31 -7.34 -4.00
C VAL A 136 14.81 -7.60 -4.02
N HIS A 137 15.60 -6.84 -3.25
CA HIS A 137 17.03 -7.11 -3.10
C HIS A 137 17.27 -8.48 -2.43
N CYS A 138 16.59 -8.79 -1.33
CA CYS A 138 16.75 -10.06 -0.62
C CYS A 138 16.46 -11.30 -1.46
N ALA A 139 15.57 -11.20 -2.46
CA ALA A 139 15.24 -12.33 -3.33
C ALA A 139 16.36 -12.70 -4.32
N ASP A 140 17.21 -11.76 -4.70
CA ASP A 140 18.40 -12.00 -5.54
C ASP A 140 19.48 -10.92 -5.27
N PRO A 141 20.21 -11.03 -4.15
CA PRO A 141 21.19 -10.02 -3.74
C PRO A 141 22.34 -9.89 -4.74
N GLU A 142 22.76 -10.99 -5.36
CA GLU A 142 23.86 -10.99 -6.33
C GLU A 142 23.51 -10.16 -7.57
N THR A 143 22.36 -10.40 -8.19
CA THR A 143 21.90 -9.60 -9.33
C THR A 143 21.62 -8.16 -8.90
N SER A 144 21.06 -7.95 -7.71
CA SER A 144 20.82 -6.61 -7.17
C SER A 144 22.11 -5.79 -7.04
N ARG A 145 23.17 -6.37 -6.46
CA ARG A 145 24.51 -5.76 -6.33
C ARG A 145 25.17 -5.56 -7.69
N ARG A 146 25.23 -6.60 -8.52
CA ARG A 146 25.82 -6.53 -9.87
C ARG A 146 25.16 -5.45 -10.73
N ARG A 147 23.84 -5.27 -10.58
CA ARG A 147 23.11 -4.20 -11.26
C ARG A 147 23.19 -2.87 -10.54
N GLY A 148 23.70 -2.74 -9.31
CA GLY A 148 23.66 -1.49 -8.54
C GLY A 148 22.24 -0.98 -8.27
N PHE A 149 21.28 -1.88 -8.04
CA PHE A 149 19.87 -1.53 -7.83
C PHE A 149 19.67 -0.64 -6.60
N LEU A 150 20.10 -1.10 -5.42
CA LEU A 150 19.93 -0.34 -4.18
C LEU A 150 20.59 1.05 -4.21
N PRO A 151 21.85 1.21 -4.67
CA PRO A 151 22.45 2.54 -4.81
C PRO A 151 21.67 3.50 -5.72
N ARG A 152 21.00 3.00 -6.78
CA ARG A 152 20.19 3.85 -7.68
C ARG A 152 18.89 4.33 -7.06
N VAL A 153 18.27 3.53 -6.20
CA VAL A 153 16.96 3.85 -5.61
C VAL A 153 17.07 4.50 -4.24
N TYR A 154 18.17 4.28 -3.51
CA TYR A 154 18.34 4.76 -2.12
C TYR A 154 18.09 6.26 -1.98
N GLY A 155 18.80 7.10 -2.74
CA GLY A 155 18.63 8.57 -2.64
C GLY A 155 17.22 9.05 -3.01
N ARG A 156 16.55 8.36 -3.93
CA ARG A 156 15.16 8.65 -4.31
C ARG A 156 14.18 8.29 -3.20
N LEU A 157 14.35 7.12 -2.59
CA LEU A 157 13.54 6.67 -1.47
C LEU A 157 13.73 7.55 -0.22
N ALA A 158 14.97 7.96 0.07
CA ALA A 158 15.26 8.89 1.15
C ALA A 158 14.57 10.25 0.92
N ALA A 159 14.69 10.83 -0.28
CA ALA A 159 14.01 12.08 -0.63
C ALA A 159 12.48 11.97 -0.55
N TRP A 160 11.92 10.79 -0.85
CA TRP A 160 10.49 10.53 -0.69
C TRP A 160 10.05 10.58 0.78
N HIS A 161 10.84 9.98 1.68
CA HIS A 161 10.54 10.04 3.10
C HIS A 161 10.79 11.43 3.70
N ASP A 162 11.80 12.15 3.21
CA ASP A 162 12.04 13.55 3.60
C ASP A 162 10.86 14.45 3.20
N TYR A 163 10.29 14.24 2.00
CA TYR A 163 9.06 14.92 1.59
C TYR A 163 7.89 14.65 2.55
N LEU A 164 7.70 13.39 2.96
CA LEU A 164 6.61 12.99 3.85
C LEU A 164 6.76 13.55 5.28
N THR A 165 7.99 13.58 5.79
CA THR A 165 8.29 14.06 7.16
C THR A 165 8.58 15.55 7.26
N GLY A 166 8.74 16.24 6.13
CA GLY A 166 8.92 17.69 6.05
C GLY A 166 7.66 18.38 5.51
N PRO A 167 7.56 18.61 4.18
CA PRO A 167 6.40 19.24 3.55
C PRO A 167 5.03 18.69 3.96
N ARG A 168 4.92 17.37 4.23
CA ARG A 168 3.67 16.74 4.66
C ARG A 168 3.49 16.62 6.18
N ASP A 169 4.39 17.10 7.02
CA ASP A 169 4.14 17.24 8.47
C ASP A 169 3.28 18.49 8.76
N LEU A 170 2.07 18.53 8.18
CA LEU A 170 1.16 19.66 8.30
C LEU A 170 0.60 19.82 9.73
N GLY A 171 0.64 18.74 10.53
CA GLY A 171 0.24 18.74 11.92
C GLY A 171 1.35 19.13 12.91
N GLY A 172 2.59 19.30 12.42
CA GLY A 172 3.79 19.60 13.22
C GLY A 172 4.12 18.51 14.26
N GLY A 173 3.61 17.30 14.06
CA GLY A 173 3.68 16.18 14.99
C GLY A 173 4.64 15.09 14.55
N GLY A 174 5.38 15.30 13.46
CA GLY A 174 6.26 14.33 12.83
C GLY A 174 5.54 13.29 11.97
N LEU A 175 4.20 13.25 11.95
CA LEU A 175 3.44 12.31 11.11
C LEU A 175 3.10 12.96 9.76
N ALA A 176 3.17 12.15 8.71
CA ALA A 176 2.75 12.58 7.39
C ALA A 176 1.23 12.77 7.32
N ALA A 177 0.81 13.92 6.80
CA ALA A 177 -0.58 14.30 6.61
C ALA A 177 -0.99 14.18 5.14
N MET A 178 -2.15 13.56 4.92
CA MET A 178 -2.77 13.35 3.63
C MET A 178 -3.80 14.46 3.36
N VAL A 179 -3.71 15.09 2.20
CA VAL A 179 -4.54 16.23 1.80
C VAL A 179 -5.65 15.85 0.81
N HIS A 180 -5.71 14.58 0.42
CA HIS A 180 -6.76 14.04 -0.43
C HIS A 180 -7.13 12.61 0.02
N PRO A 181 -8.41 12.21 0.01
CA PRO A 181 -8.85 10.86 0.45
C PRO A 181 -8.32 9.70 -0.40
N TRP A 182 -7.76 9.98 -1.57
CA TRP A 182 -7.05 9.00 -2.42
C TRP A 182 -5.62 8.70 -1.93
N GLU A 183 -5.00 9.61 -1.16
CA GLU A 183 -3.61 9.43 -0.73
C GLU A 183 -3.39 8.31 0.29
N PRO A 184 -4.34 8.02 1.21
CA PRO A 184 -4.29 6.79 2.02
C PRO A 184 -4.43 5.49 1.21
N GLY A 185 -4.88 5.56 -0.05
CA GLY A 185 -5.21 4.39 -0.86
C GLY A 185 -6.54 3.72 -0.46
N MET A 186 -7.38 4.41 0.32
CA MET A 186 -8.66 3.92 0.84
C MET A 186 -9.80 4.90 0.55
N ASP A 187 -10.06 5.15 -0.73
CA ASP A 187 -10.75 6.34 -1.26
C ASP A 187 -12.06 6.74 -0.57
N ASN A 188 -12.96 5.77 -0.32
CA ASN A 188 -14.27 6.02 0.28
C ASN A 188 -14.40 5.38 1.67
N SER A 189 -13.27 5.21 2.37
CA SER A 189 -13.30 4.79 3.77
C SER A 189 -14.25 5.69 4.59
N PRO A 190 -15.07 5.12 5.48
CA PRO A 190 -15.93 5.92 6.36
C PRO A 190 -15.16 6.94 7.21
N CYS A 191 -13.86 6.71 7.45
CA CYS A 191 -12.99 7.68 8.12
C CYS A 191 -12.96 9.06 7.43
N TRP A 192 -13.28 9.15 6.14
CA TRP A 192 -13.24 10.41 5.39
C TRP A 192 -14.58 11.13 5.36
N ASP A 193 -15.68 10.51 5.81
CA ASP A 193 -17.02 11.06 5.69
C ASP A 193 -17.14 12.42 6.40
N GLY A 194 -16.84 12.46 7.71
CA GLY A 194 -16.83 13.70 8.48
C GLY A 194 -15.88 14.76 7.93
N PRO A 195 -14.59 14.44 7.66
CA PRO A 195 -13.68 15.40 7.04
C PRO A 195 -14.15 15.97 5.68
N LEU A 196 -14.81 15.15 4.86
CA LEU A 196 -15.29 15.53 3.53
C LEU A 196 -16.58 16.36 3.57
N GLU A 197 -17.32 16.40 4.68
CA GLU A 197 -18.53 17.23 4.81
C GLU A 197 -18.26 18.72 4.57
N ARG A 198 -17.04 19.18 4.87
CA ARG A 198 -16.61 20.58 4.68
C ARG A 198 -16.26 20.92 3.23
N VAL A 199 -16.21 19.93 2.34
CA VAL A 199 -15.83 20.10 0.93
C VAL A 199 -17.09 20.26 0.09
N GLU A 200 -17.23 21.44 -0.51
CA GLU A 200 -18.25 21.70 -1.53
C GLU A 200 -17.91 20.90 -2.81
N PRO A 201 -18.80 20.00 -3.28
CA PRO A 201 -18.51 19.16 -4.43
C PRO A 201 -18.38 19.99 -5.72
N ALA A 202 -17.58 19.51 -6.66
CA ALA A 202 -17.55 20.03 -8.02
C ALA A 202 -18.94 19.97 -8.65
N ALA A 203 -19.29 20.97 -9.47
CA ALA A 203 -20.61 21.09 -10.06
C ALA A 203 -20.99 19.85 -10.88
N PRO A 204 -22.22 19.33 -10.79
CA PRO A 204 -22.67 18.21 -11.61
C PRO A 204 -22.45 18.49 -13.11
N GLY A 205 -21.94 17.49 -13.84
CA GLY A 205 -21.67 17.60 -15.28
C GLY A 205 -20.38 18.35 -15.65
N SER A 206 -19.60 18.84 -14.68
CA SER A 206 -18.27 19.43 -14.94
C SER A 206 -17.18 18.41 -15.24
N TYR A 207 -17.47 17.12 -15.03
CA TYR A 207 -16.59 16.00 -15.35
C TYR A 207 -17.41 14.76 -15.71
N ARG A 208 -16.75 13.76 -16.33
CA ARG A 208 -17.30 12.43 -16.61
C ARG A 208 -16.51 11.38 -15.83
N ARG A 209 -17.22 10.51 -15.11
CA ARG A 209 -16.64 9.37 -14.41
C ARG A 209 -16.36 8.21 -15.37
N ALA A 210 -15.09 7.94 -15.64
CA ALA A 210 -14.67 6.80 -16.46
C ALA A 210 -14.73 5.47 -15.69
N ASP A 211 -14.68 5.50 -14.35
CA ASP A 211 -14.69 4.28 -13.52
C ASP A 211 -16.03 3.51 -13.60
N LEU A 212 -17.13 4.20 -13.93
CA LEU A 212 -18.44 3.60 -14.14
C LEU A 212 -18.58 2.88 -15.49
N ASP A 213 -17.68 3.13 -16.44
CA ASP A 213 -17.67 2.42 -17.74
C ASP A 213 -17.16 0.97 -17.58
N HIS A 214 -16.49 0.67 -16.46
CA HIS A 214 -15.83 -0.61 -16.20
C HIS A 214 -16.20 -1.26 -14.85
N GLY A 215 -16.70 -0.49 -13.88
CA GLY A 215 -17.11 -0.98 -12.56
C GLY A 215 -18.63 -1.00 -12.37
N GLN A 216 -19.12 -1.85 -11.44
CA GLN A 216 -20.52 -1.82 -11.04
C GLN A 216 -20.79 -0.60 -10.16
N PRO A 217 -21.77 0.28 -10.48
CA PRO A 217 -21.98 1.52 -9.73
C PRO A 217 -22.20 1.34 -8.22
N ALA A 218 -22.89 0.26 -7.81
CA ALA A 218 -23.14 -0.06 -6.40
C ALA A 218 -21.86 -0.44 -5.62
N GLU A 219 -20.80 -0.83 -6.31
CA GLU A 219 -19.51 -1.23 -5.71
C GLU A 219 -18.51 -0.06 -5.65
N ARG A 220 -18.88 1.14 -6.09
CA ARG A 220 -17.99 2.31 -6.27
C ARG A 220 -18.40 3.49 -5.36
N PRO A 221 -17.53 4.50 -5.17
CA PRO A 221 -17.90 5.74 -4.50
C PRO A 221 -19.07 6.44 -5.22
N THR A 222 -19.87 7.21 -4.48
CA THR A 222 -21.04 7.92 -5.02
C THR A 222 -20.62 9.13 -5.87
N ASP A 223 -21.55 9.71 -6.62
CA ASP A 223 -21.26 10.94 -7.38
C ASP A 223 -20.96 12.14 -6.47
N LEU A 224 -21.58 12.19 -5.29
CA LEU A 224 -21.29 13.20 -4.28
C LEU A 224 -19.83 13.06 -3.78
N ASP A 225 -19.42 11.83 -3.49
CA ASP A 225 -18.03 11.54 -3.09
C ASP A 225 -17.06 11.99 -4.19
N TYR A 226 -17.31 11.59 -5.45
CA TYR A 226 -16.49 11.98 -6.59
C TYR A 226 -16.44 13.49 -6.80
N GLY A 227 -17.55 14.21 -6.58
CA GLY A 227 -17.59 15.65 -6.71
C GLY A 227 -16.62 16.32 -5.73
N ARG A 228 -16.53 15.82 -4.51
CA ARG A 228 -15.58 16.30 -3.50
C ARG A 228 -14.14 15.94 -3.84
N TYR A 229 -13.90 14.74 -4.35
CA TYR A 229 -12.56 14.33 -4.80
C TYR A 229 -12.04 15.22 -5.93
N VAL A 230 -12.87 15.42 -6.96
CA VAL A 230 -12.52 16.30 -8.08
C VAL A 230 -12.27 17.72 -7.62
N ARG A 231 -13.07 18.22 -6.66
CA ARG A 231 -12.85 19.56 -6.09
C ARG A 231 -11.48 19.66 -5.43
N LEU A 232 -11.15 18.75 -4.50
CA LEU A 232 -9.86 18.78 -3.80
C LEU A 232 -8.68 18.66 -4.76
N ALA A 233 -8.76 17.77 -5.74
CA ALA A 233 -7.71 17.60 -6.74
C ALA A 233 -7.54 18.84 -7.64
N ALA A 234 -8.65 19.51 -8.00
CA ALA A 234 -8.60 20.76 -8.75
C ALA A 234 -8.00 21.91 -7.92
N ASP A 235 -8.45 22.08 -6.68
CA ASP A 235 -7.94 23.12 -5.78
C ASP A 235 -6.44 22.94 -5.52
N TYR A 236 -5.99 21.70 -5.32
CA TYR A 236 -4.57 21.39 -5.14
C TYR A 236 -3.74 21.63 -6.41
N ARG A 237 -4.27 21.29 -7.59
CA ARG A 237 -3.62 21.65 -8.87
C ARG A 237 -3.53 23.17 -9.04
N ASP A 238 -4.63 23.88 -8.79
CA ASP A 238 -4.76 25.30 -9.07
C ASP A 238 -3.97 26.16 -8.06
N SER A 239 -3.61 25.61 -6.90
CA SER A 239 -2.61 26.19 -5.99
C SER A 239 -1.15 25.95 -6.42
N GLY A 240 -0.93 25.28 -7.56
CA GLY A 240 0.40 24.88 -8.02
C GLY A 240 0.98 23.70 -7.23
N TYR A 241 0.13 22.87 -6.63
CA TYR A 241 0.49 21.72 -5.80
C TYR A 241 1.28 22.07 -4.53
N ALA A 242 1.09 23.27 -4.00
CA ALA A 242 1.74 23.71 -2.78
C ALA A 242 1.21 22.94 -1.56
N ASP A 243 2.10 22.27 -0.82
CA ASP A 243 1.75 21.60 0.44
C ASP A 243 1.54 22.59 1.58
N ALA A 244 2.41 23.61 1.65
CA ALA A 244 2.36 24.68 2.62
C ALA A 244 1.47 25.85 2.16
N GLY A 245 0.92 26.61 3.12
CA GLY A 245 0.14 27.83 2.84
C GLY A 245 -1.30 27.82 3.34
N GLY A 246 -1.73 26.75 4.03
CA GLY A 246 -2.95 26.75 4.86
C GLY A 246 -4.24 27.01 4.09
N GLY A 247 -4.68 26.03 3.29
CA GLY A 247 -5.98 26.11 2.59
C GLY A 247 -6.62 24.77 2.27
N HIS A 248 -6.04 23.66 2.75
CA HIS A 248 -6.58 22.32 2.50
C HIS A 248 -7.86 22.12 3.32
N ALA A 249 -8.99 21.89 2.65
CA ALA A 249 -10.27 21.60 3.30
C ALA A 249 -10.32 20.19 3.93
N PHE A 250 -9.43 19.31 3.46
CA PHE A 250 -9.24 17.95 3.95
C PHE A 250 -7.76 17.76 4.31
N VAL A 251 -7.46 17.43 5.57
CA VAL A 251 -6.12 17.08 6.03
C VAL A 251 -6.21 16.04 7.14
N VAL A 252 -5.62 14.86 6.94
CA VAL A 252 -5.70 13.76 7.90
C VAL A 252 -4.35 13.09 8.14
N GLU A 253 -4.08 12.71 9.39
CA GLU A 253 -3.02 11.76 9.71
C GLU A 253 -3.63 10.36 9.71
N ASP A 254 -3.19 9.51 8.76
CA ASP A 254 -3.67 8.14 8.61
C ASP A 254 -2.71 7.12 9.25
N PRO A 255 -3.19 6.18 10.08
CA PRO A 255 -2.35 5.21 10.76
C PRO A 255 -1.67 4.21 9.80
N CYS A 256 -2.32 3.81 8.70
CA CYS A 256 -1.73 2.89 7.72
C CYS A 256 -0.58 3.56 6.96
N VAL A 257 -0.78 4.78 6.46
CA VAL A 257 0.27 5.56 5.77
C VAL A 257 1.50 5.71 6.64
N ASN A 258 1.32 6.14 7.90
CA ASN A 258 2.42 6.38 8.81
C ASN A 258 3.09 5.08 9.30
N ALA A 259 2.32 4.00 9.50
CA ALA A 259 2.89 2.67 9.77
C ALA A 259 3.75 2.16 8.61
N LEU A 260 3.32 2.36 7.36
CA LEU A 260 4.09 1.99 6.18
C LEU A 260 5.34 2.87 6.01
N LEU A 261 5.27 4.15 6.39
CA LEU A 261 6.44 5.02 6.43
C LEU A 261 7.48 4.49 7.42
N ILE A 262 7.05 4.15 8.64
CA ILE A 262 7.93 3.58 9.68
C ILE A 262 8.56 2.26 9.21
N ALA A 263 7.75 1.33 8.67
CA ALA A 263 8.26 0.07 8.14
C ALA A 263 9.26 0.29 7.00
N SER A 264 9.03 1.29 6.15
CA SER A 264 9.95 1.68 5.08
C SER A 264 11.21 2.40 5.61
N GLU A 265 11.16 3.14 6.72
CA GLU A 265 12.37 3.68 7.37
C GLU A 265 13.26 2.57 7.90
N HIS A 266 12.70 1.54 8.53
CA HIS A 266 13.48 0.34 8.89
C HIS A 266 14.09 -0.34 7.66
N ALA A 267 13.38 -0.36 6.52
CA ALA A 267 13.92 -0.87 5.27
C ALA A 267 15.04 0.03 4.71
N LEU A 268 14.91 1.36 4.82
CA LEU A 268 15.96 2.31 4.42
C LEU A 268 17.21 2.17 5.28
N ALA A 269 17.08 1.94 6.58
CA ALA A 269 18.23 1.62 7.45
C ALA A 269 19.00 0.40 6.93
N ARG A 270 18.29 -0.68 6.59
CA ARG A 270 18.90 -1.89 6.02
C ARG A 270 19.54 -1.64 4.66
N ILE A 271 18.90 -0.84 3.80
CA ILE A 271 19.44 -0.44 2.50
C ILE A 271 20.70 0.41 2.67
N ALA A 272 20.72 1.35 3.61
CA ALA A 272 21.89 2.17 3.91
C ALA A 272 23.07 1.27 4.32
N ALA A 273 22.87 0.36 5.28
CA ALA A 273 23.89 -0.59 5.71
C ALA A 273 24.39 -1.48 4.55
N GLU A 274 23.49 -2.05 3.74
CA GLU A 274 23.84 -2.91 2.59
C GLU A 274 24.60 -2.13 1.50
N THR A 275 24.41 -0.82 1.40
CA THR A 275 25.14 0.04 0.45
C THR A 275 26.39 0.69 1.04
N GLY A 276 26.74 0.36 2.30
CA GLY A 276 27.93 0.87 3.00
C GLY A 276 27.76 2.25 3.65
N GLY A 277 26.52 2.75 3.76
CA GLY A 277 26.15 3.97 4.47
C GLY A 277 25.77 3.73 5.93
N ASP A 278 25.46 4.83 6.64
CA ASP A 278 25.04 4.82 8.05
C ASP A 278 23.53 4.53 8.19
N PRO A 279 23.11 3.44 8.87
CA PRO A 279 21.71 3.17 9.11
C PRO A 279 21.05 4.07 10.17
N ALA A 280 21.84 4.68 11.07
CA ALA A 280 21.33 5.33 12.28
C ALA A 280 20.29 6.44 12.03
N PRO A 281 20.43 7.34 11.02
CA PRO A 281 19.43 8.38 10.78
C PRO A 281 18.02 7.83 10.49
N HIS A 282 17.95 6.69 9.79
CA HIS A 282 16.69 6.03 9.46
C HIS A 282 16.12 5.27 10.66
N GLU A 283 16.97 4.64 11.48
CA GLU A 283 16.56 3.98 12.72
C GLU A 283 16.00 4.98 13.74
N GLU A 284 16.68 6.12 13.91
CA GLU A 284 16.22 7.19 14.80
C GLU A 284 14.91 7.81 14.31
N ARG A 285 14.76 8.01 12.99
CA ARG A 285 13.51 8.51 12.41
C ARG A 285 12.38 7.51 12.60
N ALA A 286 12.60 6.22 12.36
CA ALA A 286 11.62 5.17 12.62
C ALA A 286 11.17 5.19 14.09
N ALA A 287 12.10 5.30 15.04
CA ALA A 287 11.78 5.38 16.47
C ALA A 287 10.93 6.62 16.82
N ARG A 288 11.29 7.80 16.30
CA ARG A 288 10.51 9.04 16.50
C ARG A 288 9.10 8.93 15.91
N LEU A 289 8.98 8.41 14.70
CA LEU A 289 7.70 8.21 14.03
C LEU A 289 6.82 7.19 14.77
N THR A 290 7.38 6.10 15.28
CA THR A 290 6.65 5.14 16.12
C THR A 290 6.12 5.81 17.39
N GLY A 291 6.94 6.62 18.06
CA GLY A 291 6.51 7.40 19.21
C GLY A 291 5.35 8.34 18.88
N ALA A 292 5.46 9.10 17.78
CA ALA A 292 4.42 10.00 17.31
C ALA A 292 3.13 9.26 16.90
N LEU A 293 3.23 8.08 16.27
CA LEU A 293 2.10 7.25 15.90
C LEU A 293 1.30 6.84 17.14
N VAL A 294 2.00 6.36 18.18
CA VAL A 294 1.40 5.97 19.47
C VAL A 294 0.81 7.17 20.19
N GLU A 295 1.54 8.27 20.33
CA GLU A 295 1.07 9.45 21.06
C GLU A 295 -0.16 10.07 20.40
N ARG A 296 -0.18 10.15 19.07
CA ARG A 296 -1.17 10.96 18.35
C ARG A 296 -2.39 10.16 17.92
N LEU A 297 -2.23 8.90 17.55
CA LEU A 297 -3.27 8.11 16.87
C LEU A 297 -3.78 6.92 17.70
N TRP A 298 -3.11 6.50 18.77
CA TRP A 298 -3.58 5.38 19.59
C TRP A 298 -4.83 5.77 20.40
N SER A 299 -5.89 4.96 20.30
CA SER A 299 -7.07 5.05 21.15
C SER A 299 -7.11 3.86 22.11
N PRO A 300 -6.77 4.03 23.40
CA PRO A 300 -6.92 2.97 24.40
C PRO A 300 -8.37 2.48 24.54
N ALA A 301 -9.35 3.38 24.32
CA ALA A 301 -10.77 3.06 24.42
C ALA A 301 -11.24 2.12 23.29
N GLU A 302 -10.74 2.32 22.08
CA GLU A 302 -11.08 1.48 20.92
C GLU A 302 -10.12 0.28 20.76
N GLY A 303 -9.00 0.25 21.50
CA GLY A 303 -7.99 -0.79 21.37
C GLY A 303 -7.33 -0.84 19.98
N MET A 304 -7.28 0.30 19.28
CA MET A 304 -6.71 0.45 17.95
C MET A 304 -6.26 1.88 17.67
N PHE A 305 -5.51 2.06 16.59
CA PHE A 305 -5.20 3.40 16.09
C PHE A 305 -6.37 3.97 15.31
N LEU A 306 -6.61 5.27 15.43
CA LEU A 306 -7.64 6.01 14.69
C LEU A 306 -6.98 7.09 13.84
N SER A 307 -7.54 7.37 12.66
CA SER A 307 -7.11 8.51 11.85
C SER A 307 -7.42 9.82 12.58
N ARG A 308 -6.62 10.85 12.37
CA ARG A 308 -6.82 12.18 12.96
C ARG A 308 -7.21 13.19 11.90
N ASP A 309 -8.29 13.92 12.13
CA ASP A 309 -8.65 15.09 11.32
C ASP A 309 -7.88 16.30 11.84
N LEU A 310 -6.94 16.83 11.05
CA LEU A 310 -6.13 17.98 11.45
C LEU A 310 -6.92 19.30 11.36
N VAL A 311 -7.94 19.37 10.50
CA VAL A 311 -8.82 20.55 10.40
C VAL A 311 -9.79 20.57 11.58
N GLY A 312 -10.38 19.42 11.91
CA GLY A 312 -11.26 19.26 13.07
C GLY A 312 -10.52 19.22 14.42
N GLY A 313 -9.23 18.88 14.43
CA GLY A 313 -8.40 18.81 15.63
C GLY A 313 -8.63 17.58 16.50
N HIS A 314 -9.31 16.54 16.01
CA HIS A 314 -9.71 15.37 16.80
C HIS A 314 -9.44 14.04 16.08
N LEU A 315 -9.40 12.94 16.85
CA LEU A 315 -9.44 11.60 16.30
C LEU A 315 -10.80 11.34 15.65
N ILE A 316 -10.79 10.61 14.55
CA ILE A 316 -11.97 10.22 13.80
C ILE A 316 -12.48 8.92 14.40
N ALA A 317 -13.70 8.94 14.94
CA ALA A 317 -14.31 7.81 15.65
C ALA A 317 -14.84 6.72 14.69
N GLU A 318 -14.03 6.33 13.71
CA GLU A 318 -14.35 5.32 12.71
C GLU A 318 -13.29 4.21 12.74
N ARG A 319 -13.73 2.95 12.77
CA ARG A 319 -12.87 1.78 12.90
C ARG A 319 -12.56 1.15 11.55
N SER A 320 -11.52 1.63 10.89
CA SER A 320 -10.99 1.07 9.64
C SER A 320 -9.86 0.07 9.89
N VAL A 321 -9.65 -0.85 8.94
CA VAL A 321 -8.46 -1.74 8.90
C VAL A 321 -7.15 -0.96 8.99
N ALA A 322 -7.13 0.31 8.55
CA ALA A 322 -5.98 1.18 8.69
C ALA A 322 -5.47 1.27 10.14
N GLY A 323 -6.36 1.17 11.13
CA GLY A 323 -6.04 1.23 12.55
C GLY A 323 -5.40 -0.03 13.15
N ILE A 324 -5.45 -1.16 12.43
CA ILE A 324 -4.80 -2.42 12.84
C ILE A 324 -3.58 -2.79 12.00
N ILE A 325 -3.40 -2.17 10.82
CA ILE A 325 -2.18 -2.28 10.00
C ILE A 325 -0.89 -1.91 10.75
N PRO A 326 -0.87 -1.01 11.77
CA PRO A 326 0.34 -0.74 12.55
C PRO A 326 1.04 -1.97 13.13
N LEU A 327 0.41 -3.15 13.20
CA LEU A 327 1.11 -4.43 13.44
C LEU A 327 2.32 -4.67 12.51
N ILE A 328 2.42 -4.01 11.36
CA ILE A 328 3.61 -4.07 10.48
C ILE A 328 4.83 -3.35 11.07
N VAL A 329 4.63 -2.37 11.97
CA VAL A 329 5.70 -1.57 12.56
C VAL A 329 6.54 -2.43 13.52
N PRO A 330 7.86 -2.58 13.32
CA PRO A 330 8.74 -3.24 14.27
C PRO A 330 8.85 -2.46 15.58
N GLY A 331 8.85 -3.18 16.71
CA GLY A 331 9.11 -2.58 18.03
C GLY A 331 7.94 -1.78 18.62
N LEU A 332 6.70 -2.05 18.21
CA LEU A 332 5.53 -1.53 18.92
C LEU A 332 5.52 -2.03 20.38
N PRO A 333 5.01 -1.21 21.32
CA PRO A 333 4.84 -1.64 22.71
C PRO A 333 4.01 -2.94 22.80
N PRO A 334 4.43 -3.94 23.59
CA PRO A 334 3.75 -5.24 23.67
C PRO A 334 2.26 -5.14 23.99
N GLU A 335 1.86 -4.23 24.89
CA GLU A 335 0.47 -3.99 25.26
C GLU A 335 -0.39 -3.46 24.10
N ILE A 336 0.20 -2.66 23.21
CA ILE A 336 -0.47 -2.19 21.99
C ILE A 336 -0.61 -3.36 21.02
N VAL A 337 0.43 -4.19 20.86
CA VAL A 337 0.38 -5.39 20.02
C VAL A 337 -0.73 -6.33 20.47
N GLU A 338 -0.82 -6.63 21.77
CA GLU A 338 -1.90 -7.48 22.30
C GLU A 338 -3.29 -6.88 22.04
N ALA A 339 -3.45 -5.57 22.27
CA ALA A 339 -4.72 -4.88 22.02
C ALA A 339 -5.10 -4.93 20.54
N LEU A 340 -4.17 -4.68 19.62
CA LEU A 340 -4.41 -4.78 18.18
C LEU A 340 -4.80 -6.20 17.74
N VAL A 341 -4.11 -7.22 18.24
CA VAL A 341 -4.42 -8.62 17.94
C VAL A 341 -5.81 -8.99 18.49
N ALA A 342 -6.15 -8.50 19.68
CA ALA A 342 -7.48 -8.66 20.26
C ALA A 342 -8.55 -7.96 19.43
N THR A 343 -8.32 -6.73 18.98
CA THR A 343 -9.24 -5.96 18.13
C THR A 343 -9.43 -6.61 16.77
N ALA A 344 -8.34 -7.03 16.11
CA ALA A 344 -8.38 -7.73 14.83
C ALA A 344 -9.19 -9.03 14.91
N SER A 345 -9.01 -9.79 16.00
CA SER A 345 -9.75 -11.03 16.25
C SER A 345 -11.13 -10.78 16.88
N GLY A 346 -11.42 -9.55 17.30
CA GLY A 346 -12.65 -9.14 17.99
C GLY A 346 -13.83 -9.01 17.04
N ASP A 347 -14.97 -8.53 17.55
CA ASP A 347 -16.23 -8.52 16.78
C ASP A 347 -16.23 -7.56 15.59
N ALA A 348 -15.36 -6.55 15.62
CA ALA A 348 -15.24 -5.54 14.58
C ALA A 348 -14.62 -6.09 13.28
N PHE A 349 -13.53 -6.85 13.38
CA PHE A 349 -12.80 -7.35 12.20
C PHE A 349 -12.86 -8.88 12.04
N ARG A 350 -13.23 -9.60 13.11
CA ARG A 350 -13.52 -11.04 13.12
C ARG A 350 -12.42 -11.90 12.49
N LEU A 351 -11.17 -11.47 12.55
CA LEU A 351 -10.05 -12.23 11.99
C LEU A 351 -9.99 -13.63 12.61
N GLY A 352 -9.91 -14.66 11.75
CA GLY A 352 -9.99 -16.06 12.15
C GLY A 352 -11.40 -16.63 12.32
N ARG A 353 -12.45 -15.78 12.28
CA ARG A 353 -13.86 -16.20 12.17
C ARG A 353 -14.43 -15.98 10.76
N ILE A 354 -13.83 -15.07 10.00
CA ILE A 354 -14.08 -14.87 8.58
C ILE A 354 -12.76 -14.99 7.80
N PRO A 355 -12.79 -15.28 6.48
CA PRO A 355 -11.59 -15.63 5.71
C PRO A 355 -10.51 -14.54 5.74
N MET A 356 -10.91 -13.28 5.60
CA MET A 356 -10.04 -12.11 5.54
C MET A 356 -10.66 -10.97 6.35
N ALA A 357 -9.83 -10.15 7.00
CA ALA A 357 -10.29 -8.97 7.71
C ALA A 357 -10.92 -7.96 6.72
N PRO A 358 -12.08 -7.37 7.07
CA PRO A 358 -12.77 -6.38 6.27
C PRO A 358 -12.06 -5.03 6.35
N SER A 359 -12.29 -4.15 5.38
CA SER A 359 -11.69 -2.81 5.37
C SER A 359 -12.24 -1.88 6.45
N TYR A 360 -13.42 -2.19 6.99
CA TYR A 360 -14.14 -1.43 7.99
C TYR A 360 -14.84 -2.37 8.96
N ASP A 361 -15.01 -1.92 10.19
CA ASP A 361 -15.71 -2.62 11.25
C ASP A 361 -17.12 -3.09 10.82
N VAL A 362 -17.34 -4.40 10.90
CA VAL A 362 -18.60 -5.05 10.46
C VAL A 362 -19.80 -4.73 11.35
N THR A 363 -19.56 -4.14 12.52
CA THR A 363 -20.59 -3.64 13.43
C THR A 363 -20.82 -2.14 13.29
N GLY A 364 -19.99 -1.46 12.48
CA GLY A 364 -20.05 -0.03 12.25
C GLY A 364 -21.23 0.37 11.37
N HIS A 365 -21.74 1.58 11.59
CA HIS A 365 -22.96 2.07 10.96
C HIS A 365 -22.84 2.22 9.43
N ALA A 366 -21.62 2.43 8.91
CA ALA A 366 -21.34 2.62 7.51
C ALA A 366 -20.88 1.33 6.78
N PHE A 367 -20.96 0.17 7.44
CA PHE A 367 -20.53 -1.10 6.86
C PHE A 367 -21.39 -1.48 5.65
N ASP A 368 -20.73 -1.71 4.52
CA ASP A 368 -21.32 -2.24 3.30
C ASP A 368 -20.39 -3.33 2.75
N PRO A 369 -20.81 -4.61 2.68
CA PRO A 369 -19.93 -5.72 2.32
C PRO A 369 -19.49 -5.72 0.85
N SER A 370 -20.07 -4.86 0.00
CA SER A 370 -19.79 -4.81 -1.44
C SER A 370 -19.19 -3.48 -1.90
N ARG A 371 -19.26 -2.41 -1.10
CA ARG A 371 -18.86 -1.07 -1.51
C ARG A 371 -17.42 -0.71 -1.13
N TYR A 372 -16.49 -1.06 -2.02
CA TYR A 372 -15.11 -0.55 -2.03
C TYR A 372 -14.39 -0.61 -0.67
N TRP A 373 -14.06 0.52 -0.02
CA TRP A 373 -13.37 0.54 1.29
C TRP A 373 -14.31 0.61 2.50
N ARG A 374 -15.62 0.40 2.32
CA ARG A 374 -16.63 0.44 3.40
C ARG A 374 -16.98 -0.92 4.02
N GLY A 375 -16.23 -1.98 3.72
CA GLY A 375 -16.53 -3.30 4.27
C GLY A 375 -15.83 -4.47 3.57
N PRO A 376 -15.64 -4.48 2.23
CA PRO A 376 -14.94 -5.56 1.57
C PRO A 376 -13.56 -5.89 2.18
N ALA A 377 -13.14 -7.14 2.05
CA ALA A 377 -11.81 -7.58 2.43
C ALA A 377 -10.84 -7.45 1.25
N TRP A 378 -9.69 -6.81 1.50
CA TRP A 378 -8.70 -6.44 0.49
C TRP A 378 -7.41 -7.24 0.64
N PHE A 379 -6.81 -7.69 -0.47
CA PHE A 379 -5.64 -8.58 -0.43
C PHE A 379 -4.39 -7.90 0.10
N ASN A 380 -4.15 -6.64 -0.26
CA ASN A 380 -2.99 -5.87 0.19
C ASN A 380 -3.03 -5.57 1.70
N THR A 381 -4.18 -5.17 2.25
CA THR A 381 -4.30 -4.91 3.70
C THR A 381 -4.20 -6.20 4.51
N ASN A 382 -4.81 -7.29 4.03
CA ASN A 382 -4.69 -8.59 4.67
C ASN A 382 -3.27 -9.16 4.57
N TRP A 383 -2.54 -8.89 3.48
CA TRP A 383 -1.12 -9.21 3.39
C TRP A 383 -0.31 -8.44 4.44
N LEU A 384 -0.59 -7.14 4.64
CA LEU A 384 0.06 -6.36 5.70
C LEU A 384 -0.25 -6.91 7.09
N LEU A 385 -1.49 -7.32 7.36
CA LEU A 385 -1.87 -7.96 8.62
C LEU A 385 -1.18 -9.32 8.81
N GLU A 386 -1.11 -10.15 7.76
CA GLU A 386 -0.38 -11.41 7.80
C GLU A 386 1.08 -11.20 8.19
N ARG A 387 1.75 -10.21 7.57
CA ARG A 387 3.14 -9.85 7.88
C ARG A 387 3.30 -9.33 9.30
N GLY A 388 2.40 -8.46 9.76
CA GLY A 388 2.42 -7.93 11.12
C GLY A 388 2.19 -9.00 12.19
N LEU A 389 1.22 -9.90 11.97
CA LEU A 389 0.97 -11.05 12.84
C LEU A 389 2.20 -11.95 12.94
N ARG A 390 2.83 -12.26 11.81
CA ARG A 390 4.03 -13.09 11.77
C ARG A 390 5.20 -12.43 12.50
N GLN A 391 5.39 -11.12 12.32
CA GLN A 391 6.42 -10.35 13.02
C GLN A 391 6.29 -10.44 14.54
N TYR A 392 5.06 -10.46 15.07
CA TYR A 392 4.78 -10.58 16.49
C TYR A 392 4.48 -12.03 16.94
N GLY A 393 4.98 -13.03 16.20
CA GLY A 393 4.92 -14.44 16.59
C GLY A 393 3.52 -15.06 16.58
N ARG A 394 2.51 -14.39 16.01
CA ARG A 394 1.14 -14.90 15.82
C ARG A 394 1.06 -15.77 14.56
N THR A 395 1.98 -16.72 14.45
CA THR A 395 2.21 -17.52 13.24
C THR A 395 1.00 -18.36 12.85
N ALA A 396 0.31 -18.98 13.81
CA ALA A 396 -0.89 -19.78 13.52
C ALA A 396 -2.01 -18.93 12.88
N THR A 397 -2.26 -17.72 13.39
CA THR A 397 -3.24 -16.80 12.80
C THR A 397 -2.79 -16.30 11.43
N ALA A 398 -1.50 -15.98 11.27
CA ALA A 398 -0.92 -15.57 9.99
C ALA A 398 -1.04 -16.69 8.93
N ASP A 399 -0.78 -17.95 9.31
CA ASP A 399 -0.88 -19.10 8.41
C ASP A 399 -2.34 -19.40 8.00
N SER A 400 -3.28 -19.22 8.93
CA SER A 400 -4.72 -19.30 8.65
C SER A 400 -5.15 -18.21 7.65
N LEU A 401 -4.79 -16.94 7.92
CA LEU A 401 -5.09 -15.82 7.02
C LEU A 401 -4.47 -16.03 5.63
N ARG A 402 -3.20 -16.45 5.58
CA ARG A 402 -2.51 -16.81 4.34
C ARG A 402 -3.27 -17.87 3.55
N THR A 403 -3.72 -18.93 4.21
CA THR A 403 -4.48 -20.02 3.56
C THR A 403 -5.78 -19.49 2.97
N SER A 404 -6.53 -18.70 3.74
CA SER A 404 -7.77 -18.05 3.28
C SER A 404 -7.54 -17.10 2.11
N MET A 405 -6.49 -16.29 2.15
CA MET A 405 -6.15 -15.38 1.05
C MET A 405 -5.82 -16.14 -0.24
N LEU A 406 -5.06 -17.24 -0.16
CA LEU A 406 -4.76 -18.06 -1.34
C LEU A 406 -6.02 -18.69 -1.95
N ALA A 407 -6.92 -19.19 -1.09
CA ALA A 407 -8.21 -19.73 -1.52
C ALA A 407 -9.09 -18.65 -2.17
N ALA A 408 -9.18 -17.46 -1.56
CA ALA A 408 -9.95 -16.34 -2.07
C ALA A 408 -9.40 -15.82 -3.41
N ALA A 409 -8.08 -15.73 -3.57
CA ALA A 409 -7.45 -15.33 -4.83
C ALA A 409 -7.77 -16.32 -5.97
N GLN A 410 -7.80 -17.62 -5.66
CA GLN A 410 -8.17 -18.66 -6.61
C GLN A 410 -9.66 -18.61 -6.97
N ALA A 411 -10.54 -18.53 -5.98
CA ALA A 411 -11.99 -18.52 -6.18
C ALA A 411 -12.48 -17.23 -6.85
N GLY A 412 -11.79 -16.12 -6.61
CA GLY A 412 -12.16 -14.80 -7.10
C GLY A 412 -11.50 -14.37 -8.40
N ASP A 413 -10.77 -15.26 -9.10
CA ASP A 413 -9.99 -14.92 -10.31
C ASP A 413 -9.10 -13.67 -10.12
N PHE A 414 -8.37 -13.65 -9.00
CA PHE A 414 -7.53 -12.53 -8.58
C PHE A 414 -8.28 -11.19 -8.52
N ALA A 415 -9.46 -11.17 -7.90
CA ALA A 415 -10.25 -9.97 -7.71
C ALA A 415 -9.50 -8.87 -6.93
N GLU A 416 -9.93 -7.62 -7.12
CA GLU A 416 -9.47 -6.46 -6.37
C GLU A 416 -9.77 -6.60 -4.87
N TYR A 417 -11.01 -6.99 -4.54
CA TYR A 417 -11.49 -7.24 -3.17
C TYR A 417 -12.62 -8.28 -3.14
N MET A 418 -12.91 -8.79 -1.95
CA MET A 418 -13.88 -9.85 -1.70
C MET A 418 -14.94 -9.38 -0.70
N ASP A 419 -16.19 -9.79 -0.90
CA ASP A 419 -17.19 -9.71 0.18
C ASP A 419 -16.72 -10.58 1.36
N PRO A 420 -16.61 -10.05 2.59
CA PRO A 420 -15.98 -10.73 3.71
C PRO A 420 -16.80 -11.91 4.26
N PHE A 421 -18.07 -12.03 3.87
CA PHE A 421 -18.97 -13.09 4.35
C PHE A 421 -19.37 -14.04 3.24
N SER A 422 -19.79 -13.52 2.08
CA SER A 422 -20.24 -14.36 0.96
C SER A 422 -19.08 -14.85 0.09
N GLU A 423 -17.87 -14.30 0.29
CA GLU A 423 -16.66 -14.61 -0.49
C GLU A 423 -16.86 -14.34 -1.99
N GLN A 424 -17.86 -13.54 -2.36
CA GLN A 424 -18.06 -13.13 -3.74
C GLN A 424 -16.98 -12.12 -4.13
N PRO A 425 -16.33 -12.30 -5.28
CA PRO A 425 -15.36 -11.34 -5.76
C PRO A 425 -16.06 -10.05 -6.23
N ARG A 426 -15.43 -8.91 -5.96
CA ARG A 426 -15.93 -7.55 -6.27
C ARG A 426 -14.82 -6.72 -6.93
N GLY A 427 -15.18 -5.59 -7.52
CA GLY A 427 -14.22 -4.75 -8.26
C GLY A 427 -13.64 -5.44 -9.49
N ALA A 428 -12.44 -5.02 -9.91
CA ALA A 428 -11.78 -5.60 -11.09
C ALA A 428 -11.33 -7.07 -10.86
N ARG A 429 -11.28 -7.85 -11.93
CA ARG A 429 -10.63 -9.19 -11.98
C ARG A 429 -9.23 -9.08 -12.59
N ASP A 430 -8.46 -10.17 -12.49
CA ASP A 430 -7.07 -10.19 -12.94
C ASP A 430 -6.27 -9.01 -12.36
N PHE A 431 -6.45 -8.75 -11.06
CA PHE A 431 -5.89 -7.60 -10.39
C PHE A 431 -4.42 -7.80 -10.03
N GLY A 432 -3.61 -6.79 -10.35
CA GLY A 432 -2.15 -6.81 -10.31
C GLY A 432 -1.59 -7.14 -8.93
N TRP A 433 -1.95 -6.40 -7.87
CA TRP A 433 -1.46 -6.75 -6.53
C TRP A 433 -1.98 -8.11 -6.08
N THR A 434 -3.17 -8.55 -6.49
CA THR A 434 -3.77 -9.78 -5.94
C THR A 434 -2.99 -10.97 -6.45
N ALA A 435 -2.68 -10.95 -7.75
CA ALA A 435 -1.75 -11.90 -8.35
C ALA A 435 -0.35 -11.82 -7.72
N ALA A 436 0.19 -10.62 -7.53
CA ALA A 436 1.53 -10.43 -6.96
C ALA A 436 1.66 -10.97 -5.53
N LEU A 437 0.72 -10.63 -4.66
CA LEU A 437 0.73 -11.05 -3.26
C LEU A 437 0.42 -12.54 -3.13
N THR A 438 -0.36 -13.11 -4.05
CA THR A 438 -0.52 -14.58 -4.15
C THR A 438 0.82 -15.27 -4.40
N LEU A 439 1.66 -14.76 -5.31
CA LEU A 439 2.99 -15.33 -5.58
C LEU A 439 3.89 -15.26 -4.34
N ASP A 440 3.83 -14.14 -3.63
CA ASP A 440 4.62 -13.90 -2.43
C ASP A 440 4.20 -14.81 -1.26
N LEU A 441 2.90 -14.98 -1.04
CA LEU A 441 2.36 -15.91 -0.05
C LEU A 441 2.63 -17.37 -0.42
N LEU A 442 2.63 -17.74 -1.70
CA LEU A 442 3.01 -19.10 -2.12
C LEU A 442 4.50 -19.39 -1.87
N ALA A 443 5.36 -18.38 -1.95
CA ALA A 443 6.79 -18.53 -1.66
C ALA A 443 7.08 -18.64 -0.15
N ALA A 444 6.35 -17.90 0.69
CA ALA A 444 6.56 -17.82 2.14
C ALA A 444 6.19 -19.09 2.94
N GLY A 445 5.51 -20.07 2.34
CA GLY A 445 5.12 -21.32 3.03
C GLY A 445 6.14 -22.42 3.05
N ARG A 446 7.38 -22.11 2.68
CA ARG A 446 8.49 -23.05 2.81
C ARG A 446 9.16 -22.74 4.14
N PRO A 447 9.56 -23.74 4.93
CA PRO A 447 10.47 -23.49 6.04
C PRO A 447 11.68 -22.75 5.46
N GLU A 448 11.86 -21.49 5.85
CA GLU A 448 13.15 -20.83 5.66
C GLU A 448 14.11 -21.62 6.55
N GLU A 449 15.09 -22.31 5.94
CA GLU A 449 16.29 -22.71 6.67
C GLU A 449 16.97 -21.41 7.08
N ASP A 450 16.72 -21.01 8.32
CA ASP A 450 17.39 -19.91 8.97
C ASP A 450 18.91 -20.17 8.94
N PRO A 451 19.71 -19.40 8.18
CA PRO A 451 21.15 -19.58 8.13
C PRO A 451 21.84 -19.19 9.45
N ALA A 452 21.09 -18.73 10.46
CA ALA A 452 21.61 -18.37 11.78
C ALA A 452 21.41 -19.45 12.87
N ARG A 453 20.88 -20.65 12.53
CA ARG A 453 20.99 -21.81 13.44
C ARG A 453 22.37 -22.43 13.35
N THR A 454 23.34 -21.80 14.01
CA THR A 454 24.60 -22.48 14.37
C THR A 454 24.29 -23.64 15.30
N ASP A 455 24.63 -24.85 14.86
CA ASP A 455 24.64 -26.07 15.67
C ASP A 455 25.39 -25.82 16.98
N GLY A 456 24.68 -25.93 18.10
CA GLY A 456 25.30 -26.10 19.41
C GLY A 456 25.86 -27.53 19.52
N PRO A 457 27.03 -27.74 20.13
CA PRO A 457 27.66 -29.05 20.18
C PRO A 457 26.79 -30.02 20.98
N SER A 458 26.49 -31.17 20.36
CA SER A 458 25.96 -32.33 21.05
C SER A 458 27.01 -32.86 22.01
N ASP A 459 26.88 -32.53 23.30
CA ASP A 459 27.64 -33.21 24.35
C ASP A 459 27.18 -34.66 24.41
N GLY A 460 28.07 -35.53 23.93
CA GLY A 460 27.99 -36.96 24.16
C GLY A 460 28.29 -37.25 25.63
N VAL A 461 27.36 -37.92 26.30
CA VAL A 461 27.65 -38.64 27.53
C VAL A 461 27.47 -40.14 27.24
N GLN A 462 28.60 -40.81 27.06
CA GLN A 462 28.75 -42.24 27.34
C GLN A 462 29.66 -42.36 28.56
N ALA A 463 29.10 -42.91 29.64
CA ALA A 463 29.67 -43.74 30.71
C ALA A 463 28.98 -43.43 32.04
#